data_AF-A0A843C4E9-F1
#
_entry.id   AF-A0A843C4E9-F1
#
_cell.length_a   1.000
_cell.length_b   1.000
_cell.length_c   1.000
_cell.angle_alpha   90.00
_cell.angle_beta   90.00
_cell.angle_gamma   90.00
#
_symmetry.space_group_name_H-M   'P 1'
#
loop_
_entity.id
_entity.type
_entity.pdbx_description
1 polymer ?
#
loop_
_entity_poly.entity_id
_entity_poly.type
_entity_poly.pdbx_seq_one_letter_code
_entity_poly.pdbx_strand_id
1 'polypeptide(L)'
;MIQAIWIITDTGQCIFSHKYIELGIDDQLIAGLLTAFDAFSSESGIGGVQQIGGEDNQFIYGSSQKLLVAALADKRDNADLVEKLMVKISNLFQEKYAPYLKDLAFVDLNVFNGFEEEIDQILKPKVYKRGAGSTFFATFISLALSAGVFMLLLNILDEAVFLVFLAFIPGLFVGALIAGKSTYGLISSIITVLPIIGYYSYTLISTNWGTEAILNSIFDIFLMAVTYITIAMLCGIGGGSIIDRRRLFPLVEETEQLAVIPSQVTVAQPDLRTQLTQQQETYQQETYPQETYQEEEVQVEEQYYDSSSIVEEKKDEWDS
;
A
#
# COMPACT_ATOMS: atom_id res chain seq x y z
N MET A 1 -1.77 5.25 -4.07
CA MET A 1 -2.21 5.58 -5.42
C MET A 1 -1.23 4.96 -6.42
N ILE A 2 -1.73 4.51 -7.57
CA ILE A 2 -0.89 4.05 -8.68
C ILE A 2 -0.23 5.26 -9.37
N GLN A 3 1.09 5.25 -9.43
CA GLN A 3 1.97 6.29 -9.98
C GLN A 3 2.37 6.01 -11.42
N ALA A 4 2.62 4.75 -11.74
CA ALA A 4 2.96 4.31 -13.08
C ALA A 4 2.59 2.83 -13.28
N ILE A 5 2.36 2.45 -14.53
CA ILE A 5 2.04 1.09 -14.96
C ILE A 5 2.95 0.74 -16.14
N TRP A 6 3.47 -0.49 -16.14
CA TRP A 6 4.24 -1.07 -17.23
C TRP A 6 3.62 -2.39 -17.65
N ILE A 7 3.60 -2.65 -18.95
CA ILE A 7 3.25 -3.95 -19.54
C ILE A 7 4.52 -4.49 -20.18
N ILE A 8 4.95 -5.65 -19.69
CA ILE A 8 6.24 -6.25 -19.98
C ILE A 8 6.00 -7.65 -20.54
N THR A 9 6.75 -8.02 -21.56
CA THR A 9 6.71 -9.36 -22.15
C THR A 9 7.43 -10.38 -21.27
N ASP A 10 7.20 -11.67 -21.53
CA ASP A 10 8.00 -12.76 -20.95
C ASP A 10 9.51 -12.64 -21.24
N THR A 11 9.89 -11.99 -22.34
CA THR A 11 11.29 -11.66 -22.68
C THR A 11 11.86 -10.46 -21.93
N GLY A 12 11.06 -9.77 -21.11
CA GLY A 12 11.48 -8.59 -20.35
C GLY A 12 11.50 -7.28 -21.12
N GLN A 13 10.88 -7.23 -22.30
CA GLN A 13 10.73 -6.00 -23.08
C GLN A 13 9.53 -5.20 -22.58
N CYS A 14 9.72 -3.92 -22.25
CA CYS A 14 8.61 -3.01 -21.99
C CYS A 14 7.93 -2.64 -23.31
N ILE A 15 6.66 -3.01 -23.47
CA ILE A 15 5.88 -2.75 -24.70
C ILE A 15 4.89 -1.60 -24.55
N PHE A 16 4.53 -1.27 -23.31
CA PHE A 16 3.67 -0.14 -23.00
C PHE A 16 3.98 0.36 -21.59
N SER A 17 4.04 1.69 -21.43
CA SER A 17 4.16 2.34 -20.13
C SER A 17 3.17 3.50 -20.04
N HIS A 18 2.59 3.69 -18.86
CA HIS A 18 1.74 4.82 -18.55
C HIS A 18 2.11 5.40 -17.20
N LYS A 19 2.52 6.67 -17.19
CA LYS A 19 3.05 7.37 -16.02
C LYS A 19 2.10 8.50 -15.64
N TYR A 20 1.53 8.44 -14.44
CA TYR A 20 0.70 9.52 -13.87
C TYR A 20 1.54 10.61 -13.20
N ILE A 21 2.78 10.29 -12.85
CA ILE A 21 3.78 11.23 -12.34
C ILE A 21 5.03 11.15 -13.20
N GLU A 22 5.76 12.26 -13.31
CA GLU A 22 7.05 12.25 -14.01
C GLU A 22 8.05 11.40 -13.23
N LEU A 23 8.44 10.26 -13.81
CA LEU A 23 9.52 9.41 -13.32
C LEU A 23 10.71 9.59 -14.24
N GLY A 24 11.82 10.11 -13.71
CA GLY A 24 13.10 10.22 -14.44
C GLY A 24 13.81 8.88 -14.66
N ILE A 25 13.06 7.77 -14.71
CA ILE A 25 13.58 6.41 -14.85
C ILE A 25 13.18 5.85 -16.21
N ASP A 26 14.14 5.20 -16.87
CA ASP A 26 13.96 4.52 -18.14
C ASP A 26 13.04 3.29 -18.00
N ASP A 27 12.11 3.12 -18.94
CA ASP A 27 11.09 2.07 -18.89
C ASP A 27 11.65 0.67 -19.17
N GLN A 28 12.69 0.57 -20.00
CA GLN A 28 13.34 -0.72 -20.28
C GLN A 28 14.20 -1.16 -19.10
N LEU A 29 14.84 -0.22 -18.41
CA LEU A 29 15.57 -0.51 -17.17
C LEU A 29 14.62 -1.08 -16.10
N ILE A 30 13.46 -0.46 -15.89
CA ILE A 30 12.44 -0.98 -14.96
C ILE A 30 11.98 -2.37 -15.41
N ALA A 31 11.66 -2.57 -16.69
CA ALA A 31 11.23 -3.87 -17.18
C ALA A 31 12.27 -4.98 -16.96
N GLY A 32 13.53 -4.72 -17.32
CA GLY A 32 14.62 -5.67 -17.11
C GLY A 32 14.83 -6.02 -15.62
N LEU A 33 14.74 -5.02 -14.74
CA LEU A 33 14.80 -5.24 -13.29
C LEU A 33 13.66 -6.14 -12.80
N LEU A 34 12.42 -5.82 -13.19
CA LEU A 34 11.23 -6.53 -12.75
C LEU A 34 11.19 -7.99 -13.24
N THR A 35 11.61 -8.23 -14.49
CA THR A 35 11.73 -9.57 -15.05
C THR A 35 12.84 -10.38 -14.39
N ALA A 36 13.99 -9.76 -14.07
CA ALA A 36 15.05 -10.44 -13.35
C ALA A 36 14.59 -10.88 -11.94
N PHE A 37 13.81 -10.05 -11.25
CA PHE A 37 13.22 -10.41 -9.95
C PHE A 37 12.23 -11.56 -10.08
N ASP A 38 11.35 -11.54 -11.09
CA ASP A 38 10.38 -12.62 -11.32
C ASP A 38 11.09 -13.96 -11.61
N ALA A 39 12.09 -13.94 -12.50
CA ALA A 39 12.92 -15.10 -12.80
C ALA A 39 13.64 -15.64 -11.56
N PHE A 40 14.27 -14.75 -10.77
CA PHE A 40 14.94 -15.12 -9.53
C PHE A 40 13.99 -15.79 -8.52
N SER A 41 12.78 -15.25 -8.36
CA SER A 41 11.79 -15.79 -7.43
C SER A 41 11.26 -17.17 -7.87
N SER A 42 11.07 -17.36 -9.18
CA SER A 42 10.71 -18.65 -9.76
C SER A 42 11.79 -19.71 -9.52
N GLU A 43 13.06 -19.39 -9.78
CA GLU A 43 14.19 -20.30 -9.56
C GLU A 43 14.43 -20.61 -8.07
N SER A 44 14.10 -19.68 -7.18
CA SER A 44 14.24 -19.87 -5.72
C SER A 44 13.16 -20.78 -5.12
N GLY A 45 12.16 -21.21 -5.91
CA GLY A 45 11.04 -22.03 -5.43
C GLY A 45 10.04 -21.29 -4.53
N ILE A 46 10.15 -19.95 -4.45
CA ILE A 46 9.26 -19.09 -3.63
C ILE A 46 7.94 -18.81 -4.37
N GLY A 47 7.88 -19.11 -5.67
CA GLY A 47 6.79 -18.72 -6.57
C GLY A 47 7.08 -17.36 -7.23
N GLY A 48 6.17 -16.85 -8.06
CA GLY A 48 6.35 -15.56 -8.74
C GLY A 48 6.37 -14.37 -7.79
N VAL A 49 6.98 -13.25 -8.20
CA VAL A 49 7.03 -12.02 -7.36
C VAL A 49 5.67 -11.33 -7.40
N GLN A 50 5.01 -11.23 -6.24
CA GLN A 50 3.74 -10.49 -6.12
C GLN A 50 3.95 -9.01 -5.79
N GLN A 51 5.01 -8.70 -5.05
CA GLN A 51 5.25 -7.34 -4.56
C GLN A 51 6.74 -7.10 -4.23
N ILE A 52 7.25 -5.90 -4.55
CA ILE A 52 8.52 -5.37 -4.04
C ILE A 52 8.25 -4.06 -3.30
N GLY A 53 8.51 -4.04 -1.99
CA GLY A 53 8.23 -2.88 -1.14
C GLY A 53 9.44 -1.95 -0.98
N GLY A 54 9.21 -0.65 -1.15
CA GLY A 54 10.11 0.43 -0.73
C GLY A 54 9.61 1.13 0.54
N GLU A 55 10.17 2.32 0.81
CA GLU A 55 9.80 3.15 1.96
C GLU A 55 8.37 3.69 1.81
N ASP A 56 8.14 4.49 0.77
CA ASP A 56 6.85 5.13 0.49
C ASP A 56 6.05 4.45 -0.63
N ASN A 57 6.74 3.77 -1.54
CA ASN A 57 6.17 3.16 -2.73
C ASN A 57 6.44 1.65 -2.76
N GLN A 58 5.67 0.93 -3.56
CA GLN A 58 5.76 -0.51 -3.75
C GLN A 58 5.46 -0.85 -5.21
N PHE A 59 6.23 -1.77 -5.80
CA PHE A 59 5.86 -2.42 -7.05
C PHE A 59 4.90 -3.56 -6.75
N ILE A 60 3.80 -3.63 -7.48
CA ILE A 60 2.79 -4.68 -7.37
C ILE A 60 2.59 -5.27 -8.76
N TYR A 61 2.61 -6.60 -8.83
CA TYR A 61 2.61 -7.34 -10.06
C TYR A 61 1.24 -7.98 -10.29
N GLY A 62 0.83 -8.07 -11.54
CA GLY A 62 -0.26 -8.91 -11.99
C GLY A 62 0.18 -9.62 -13.25
N SER A 63 0.37 -10.93 -13.15
CA SER A 63 0.69 -11.77 -14.31
C SER A 63 -0.58 -12.44 -14.82
N SER A 64 -0.74 -12.44 -16.14
CA SER A 64 -1.71 -13.29 -16.82
C SER A 64 -1.07 -13.81 -18.10
N GLN A 65 -0.99 -15.12 -18.25
CA GLN A 65 -0.40 -15.79 -19.41
C GLN A 65 1.06 -15.36 -19.68
N LYS A 66 1.31 -14.60 -20.75
CA LYS A 66 2.65 -14.23 -21.24
C LYS A 66 3.05 -12.78 -20.95
N LEU A 67 2.17 -12.01 -20.31
CA LEU A 67 2.44 -10.60 -19.99
C LEU A 67 2.50 -10.40 -18.49
N LEU A 68 3.57 -9.73 -18.08
CA LEU A 68 3.76 -9.20 -16.75
C LEU A 68 3.29 -7.74 -16.75
N VAL A 69 2.26 -7.43 -15.95
CA VAL A 69 1.84 -6.05 -15.73
C VAL A 69 2.29 -5.63 -14.34
N ALA A 70 3.03 -4.55 -14.24
CA ALA A 70 3.54 -4.02 -12.98
C ALA A 70 3.02 -2.60 -12.75
N ALA A 71 2.62 -2.30 -11.51
CA ALA A 71 2.29 -0.95 -11.08
C ALA A 71 3.26 -0.50 -9.99
N LEU A 72 3.75 0.73 -10.11
CA LEU A 72 4.33 1.46 -8.98
C LEU A 72 3.16 2.11 -8.24
N ALA A 73 2.92 1.71 -7.00
CA ALA A 73 1.84 2.24 -6.18
C ALA A 73 2.37 2.74 -4.84
N ASP A 74 1.65 3.67 -4.23
CA ASP A 74 1.88 4.07 -2.85
C ASP A 74 1.66 2.88 -1.89
N LYS A 75 2.48 2.79 -0.84
CA LYS A 75 2.40 1.75 0.19
C LYS A 75 1.05 1.72 0.93
N ARG A 76 0.31 2.82 0.92
CA ARG A 76 -1.03 2.94 1.53
C ARG A 76 -2.12 2.26 0.72
N ASP A 77 -1.91 2.00 -0.58
CA ASP A 77 -2.88 1.24 -1.37
C ASP A 77 -2.92 -0.23 -0.96
N ASN A 78 -4.10 -0.83 -1.07
CA ASN A 78 -4.27 -2.27 -0.85
C ASN A 78 -3.63 -3.06 -2.00
N ALA A 79 -2.61 -3.86 -1.70
CA ALA A 79 -1.87 -4.64 -2.70
C ALA A 79 -2.76 -5.59 -3.50
N ASP A 80 -3.61 -6.38 -2.82
CA ASP A 80 -4.53 -7.34 -3.47
C ASP A 80 -5.48 -6.66 -4.48
N LEU A 81 -5.92 -5.43 -4.19
CA LEU A 81 -6.77 -4.66 -5.09
C LEU A 81 -5.99 -4.22 -6.33
N VAL A 82 -4.76 -3.72 -6.16
CA VAL A 82 -3.91 -3.29 -7.26
C VAL A 82 -3.53 -4.48 -8.14
N GLU A 83 -3.14 -5.62 -7.56
CA GLU A 83 -2.86 -6.87 -8.28
C GLU A 83 -4.06 -7.30 -9.13
N LYS A 84 -5.28 -7.32 -8.56
CA LYS A 84 -6.51 -7.64 -9.30
C LYS A 84 -6.76 -6.68 -10.47
N LEU A 85 -6.41 -5.41 -10.31
CA LEU A 85 -6.50 -4.43 -11.39
C LEU A 85 -5.43 -4.70 -12.46
N MET A 86 -4.20 -5.05 -12.08
CA MET A 86 -3.13 -5.41 -13.02
C MET A 86 -3.49 -6.65 -13.84
N VAL A 87 -4.04 -7.70 -13.21
CA VAL A 87 -4.55 -8.89 -13.91
C VAL A 87 -5.68 -8.51 -14.89
N LYS A 88 -6.60 -7.64 -14.47
CA LYS A 88 -7.68 -7.15 -15.35
C LYS A 88 -7.14 -6.37 -16.54
N ILE A 89 -6.17 -5.48 -16.32
CA ILE A 89 -5.49 -4.71 -17.37
C ILE A 89 -4.75 -5.65 -18.33
N SER A 90 -4.02 -6.63 -17.80
CA SER A 90 -3.31 -7.64 -18.58
C SER A 90 -4.26 -8.40 -19.51
N ASN A 91 -5.38 -8.90 -18.97
CA ASN A 91 -6.37 -9.63 -19.76
C ASN A 91 -6.98 -8.76 -20.87
N LEU A 92 -7.33 -7.50 -20.56
CA LEU A 92 -7.90 -6.58 -21.54
C LEU A 92 -6.89 -6.23 -22.63
N PHE A 93 -5.63 -6.01 -22.26
CA PHE A 93 -4.56 -5.73 -23.21
C PHE A 93 -4.34 -6.90 -24.17
N GLN A 94 -4.29 -8.12 -23.64
CA GLN A 94 -4.13 -9.33 -24.44
C GLN A 94 -5.32 -9.54 -25.37
N GLU A 95 -6.54 -9.32 -24.91
CA GLU A 95 -7.74 -9.44 -25.74
C GLU A 95 -7.73 -8.42 -26.90
N LYS A 96 -7.43 -7.15 -26.59
CA LYS A 96 -7.45 -6.05 -27.57
C LYS A 96 -6.34 -6.15 -28.59
N TYR A 97 -5.14 -6.58 -28.17
CA TYR A 97 -3.95 -6.60 -29.03
C TYR A 97 -3.45 -8.01 -29.39
N ALA A 98 -4.28 -9.05 -29.21
CA ALA A 98 -3.94 -10.45 -29.52
C ALA A 98 -3.27 -10.67 -30.89
N PRO A 99 -3.68 -10.01 -32.00
CA PRO A 99 -3.03 -10.18 -33.29
C PRO A 99 -1.58 -9.69 -33.30
N TYR A 100 -1.31 -8.57 -32.62
CA TYR A 100 0.00 -7.93 -32.57
C TYR A 100 0.97 -8.65 -31.63
N LEU A 101 0.45 -9.27 -30.57
CA LEU A 101 1.25 -10.02 -29.60
C LEU A 101 1.88 -11.31 -30.17
N LYS A 102 1.35 -11.85 -31.28
CA LYS A 102 1.91 -13.06 -31.91
C LYS A 102 3.25 -12.80 -32.61
N ASP A 103 3.41 -11.62 -33.19
CA ASP A 103 4.55 -11.24 -34.03
C ASP A 103 5.26 -10.00 -33.48
N LEU A 104 5.36 -9.91 -32.14
CA LEU A 104 5.81 -8.72 -31.42
C LEU A 104 7.19 -8.20 -31.86
N ALA A 105 8.09 -9.09 -32.31
CA ALA A 105 9.42 -8.74 -32.80
C ALA A 105 9.40 -7.79 -34.03
N PHE A 106 8.29 -7.73 -34.77
CA PHE A 106 8.15 -6.92 -35.97
C PHE A 106 7.11 -5.80 -35.84
N VAL A 107 6.48 -5.65 -34.68
CA VAL A 107 5.42 -4.67 -34.44
C VAL A 107 6.01 -3.39 -33.88
N ASP A 108 5.60 -2.25 -34.47
CA ASP A 108 5.87 -0.93 -33.90
C ASP A 108 5.10 -0.77 -32.57
N LEU A 109 5.80 -0.42 -31.49
CA LEU A 109 5.21 -0.21 -30.15
C LEU A 109 4.17 0.90 -30.14
N ASN A 110 4.21 1.83 -31.11
CA ASN A 110 3.20 2.87 -31.27
C ASN A 110 1.78 2.34 -31.50
N VAL A 111 1.62 1.07 -31.90
CA VAL A 111 0.32 0.42 -32.05
C VAL A 111 -0.42 0.30 -30.71
N PHE A 112 0.31 0.31 -29.59
CA PHE A 112 -0.26 0.25 -28.24
C PHE A 112 -0.65 1.63 -27.68
N ASN A 113 -0.35 2.72 -28.39
CA ASN A 113 -0.75 4.06 -28.00
C ASN A 113 -2.29 4.17 -27.94
N GLY A 114 -2.80 4.89 -26.95
CA GLY A 114 -4.24 5.01 -26.68
C GLY A 114 -4.78 3.95 -25.72
N PHE A 115 -3.98 2.96 -25.31
CA PHE A 115 -4.40 2.04 -24.26
C PHE A 115 -4.49 2.71 -22.88
N GLU A 116 -3.86 3.86 -22.69
CA GLU A 116 -3.99 4.69 -21.49
C GLU A 116 -5.46 5.01 -21.15
N GLU A 117 -6.30 5.27 -22.15
CA GLU A 117 -7.72 5.58 -21.92
C GLU A 117 -8.48 4.40 -21.31
N GLU A 118 -8.12 3.17 -21.69
CA GLU A 118 -8.72 1.94 -21.16
C GLU A 118 -8.29 1.70 -19.71
N ILE A 119 -7.01 1.94 -19.42
CA ILE A 119 -6.48 1.89 -18.06
C ILE A 119 -7.22 2.90 -17.18
N ASP A 120 -7.37 4.13 -17.64
CA ASP A 120 -8.10 5.17 -16.90
C ASP A 120 -9.56 4.80 -16.65
N GLN A 121 -10.24 4.18 -17.63
CA GLN A 121 -11.60 3.67 -17.45
C GLN A 121 -11.68 2.56 -16.39
N ILE A 122 -10.64 1.74 -16.25
CA ILE A 122 -10.55 0.71 -15.21
C ILE A 122 -10.27 1.32 -13.83
N LEU A 123 -9.36 2.29 -13.75
CA LEU A 123 -8.88 2.85 -12.48
C LEU A 123 -9.81 3.92 -11.90
N LYS A 124 -10.34 4.83 -12.73
CA LYS A 124 -11.14 5.98 -12.30
C LYS A 124 -12.33 5.62 -11.40
N PRO A 125 -13.11 4.55 -11.65
CA PRO A 125 -14.19 4.14 -10.75
C PRO A 125 -13.72 3.62 -9.38
N LYS A 126 -12.44 3.26 -9.25
CA LYS A 126 -11.82 2.76 -8.01
C LYS A 126 -11.16 3.86 -7.19
N VAL A 127 -10.86 4.99 -7.81
CA VAL A 127 -10.33 6.17 -7.14
C VAL A 127 -11.46 6.90 -6.40
N TYR A 128 -11.25 7.20 -5.12
CA TYR A 128 -12.25 7.91 -4.31
C TYR A 128 -11.63 9.09 -3.59
N LYS A 129 -12.16 10.31 -3.82
CA LYS A 129 -11.71 11.52 -3.14
C LYS A 129 -12.14 11.46 -1.67
N ARG A 130 -11.17 11.26 -0.78
CA ARG A 130 -11.38 11.23 0.67
C ARG A 130 -10.91 12.57 1.24
N GLY A 131 -11.70 13.15 2.14
CA GLY A 131 -11.35 14.42 2.77
C GLY A 131 -12.08 14.62 4.09
N ALA A 132 -11.75 15.70 4.79
CA ALA A 132 -12.39 16.03 6.07
C ALA A 132 -13.93 16.08 5.97
N GLY A 133 -14.46 16.53 4.83
CA GLY A 133 -15.90 16.58 4.57
C GLY A 133 -16.62 15.22 4.68
N SER A 134 -16.01 14.14 4.19
CA SER A 134 -16.62 12.79 4.31
C SER A 134 -16.63 12.31 5.75
N THR A 135 -15.64 12.69 6.56
CA THR A 135 -15.58 12.37 7.98
C THR A 135 -16.68 13.10 8.77
N PHE A 136 -16.89 14.39 8.52
CA PHE A 136 -17.97 15.14 9.16
C PHE A 136 -19.36 14.58 8.82
N PHE A 137 -19.59 14.25 7.54
CA PHE A 137 -20.83 13.65 7.09
C PHE A 137 -21.06 12.27 7.72
N ALA A 138 -20.01 11.45 7.79
CA ALA A 138 -20.01 10.17 8.49
C ALA A 138 -20.38 10.30 9.97
N THR A 139 -19.78 11.26 10.68
CA THR A 139 -20.08 11.51 12.09
C THR A 139 -21.54 11.93 12.29
N PHE A 140 -22.08 12.79 11.42
CA PHE A 140 -23.47 13.21 11.51
C PHE A 140 -24.44 12.05 11.29
N ILE A 141 -24.20 11.22 10.28
CA ILE A 141 -25.03 10.02 10.02
C ILE A 141 -24.93 9.02 11.16
N SER A 142 -23.72 8.78 11.67
CA SER A 142 -23.46 7.90 12.81
C SER A 142 -24.29 8.33 14.02
N LEU A 143 -24.23 9.63 14.36
CA LEU A 143 -24.98 10.20 15.48
C LEU A 143 -26.49 10.07 15.28
N ALA A 144 -27.00 10.41 14.09
CA ALA A 144 -28.43 10.32 13.78
C ALA A 144 -28.95 8.87 13.85
N LEU A 145 -28.17 7.92 13.32
CA LEU A 145 -28.53 6.50 13.34
C LEU A 145 -28.47 5.94 14.77
N SER A 146 -27.43 6.25 15.52
CA SER A 146 -27.31 5.89 16.93
C SER A 146 -28.48 6.46 17.76
N ALA A 147 -28.84 7.73 17.56
CA ALA A 147 -29.99 8.34 18.24
C ALA A 147 -31.31 7.66 17.85
N GLY A 148 -31.50 7.33 16.57
CA GLY A 148 -32.70 6.62 16.11
C GLY A 148 -32.83 5.22 16.72
N VAL A 149 -31.75 4.44 16.74
CA VAL A 149 -31.73 3.11 17.38
C VAL A 149 -31.94 3.22 18.89
N PHE A 150 -31.31 4.19 19.54
CA PHE A 150 -31.50 4.46 20.96
C PHE A 150 -32.97 4.77 21.28
N MET A 151 -33.61 5.67 20.52
CA MET A 151 -35.02 6.03 20.70
C MET A 151 -35.96 4.83 20.50
N LEU A 152 -35.65 3.94 19.56
CA LEU A 152 -36.42 2.71 19.32
C LEU A 152 -36.32 1.75 20.51
N LEU A 153 -35.13 1.65 21.10
CA LEU A 153 -34.86 0.72 22.19
C LEU A 153 -35.17 1.27 23.58
N LEU A 154 -35.58 2.53 23.74
CA LEU A 154 -35.81 3.18 25.03
C LEU A 154 -36.63 2.33 26.02
N ASN A 155 -37.74 1.75 25.57
CA ASN A 155 -38.61 0.92 26.42
C ASN A 155 -37.93 -0.37 26.91
N ILE A 156 -36.96 -0.90 26.15
CA ILE A 156 -36.21 -2.11 26.50
C ILE A 156 -35.00 -1.75 27.38
N LEU A 157 -34.44 -0.56 27.18
CA LEU A 157 -33.27 -0.07 27.90
C LEU A 157 -33.54 0.16 29.39
N ASP A 158 -34.77 0.50 29.77
CA ASP A 158 -35.15 0.72 31.17
C ASP A 158 -34.91 -0.52 32.05
N GLU A 159 -35.05 -1.73 31.49
CA GLU A 159 -34.81 -2.98 32.22
C GLU A 159 -33.35 -3.45 32.10
N ALA A 160 -32.62 -3.00 31.08
CA ALA A 160 -31.32 -3.52 30.72
C ALA A 160 -30.35 -2.42 30.28
N VAL A 161 -29.87 -1.63 31.25
CA VAL A 161 -28.90 -0.53 31.04
C VAL A 161 -27.63 -0.99 30.30
N PHE A 162 -27.23 -2.26 30.42
CA PHE A 162 -26.10 -2.80 29.66
C PHE A 162 -26.37 -2.92 28.14
N LEU A 163 -27.61 -3.05 27.69
CA LEU A 163 -27.90 -3.16 26.25
C LEU A 163 -27.79 -1.82 25.51
N VAL A 164 -27.74 -0.72 26.26
CA VAL A 164 -27.48 0.63 25.75
C VAL A 164 -26.29 0.64 24.79
N PHE A 165 -25.19 -0.03 25.14
CA PHE A 165 -23.95 0.00 24.35
C PHE A 165 -24.14 -0.59 22.95
N LEU A 166 -24.96 -1.65 22.84
CA LEU A 166 -25.21 -2.33 21.57
C LEU A 166 -26.00 -1.46 20.60
N ALA A 167 -26.81 -0.52 21.10
CA ALA A 167 -27.56 0.43 20.28
C ALA A 167 -26.65 1.34 19.44
N PHE A 168 -25.42 1.58 19.89
CA PHE A 168 -24.48 2.48 19.24
C PHE A 168 -23.60 1.81 18.18
N ILE A 169 -23.41 0.49 18.25
CA ILE A 169 -22.53 -0.26 17.34
C ILE A 169 -22.91 -0.04 15.87
N PRO A 170 -24.19 -0.13 15.44
CA PRO A 170 -24.56 0.07 14.05
C PRO A 170 -24.22 1.47 13.54
N GLY A 171 -24.48 2.51 14.36
CA GLY A 171 -24.18 3.90 14.00
C GLY A 171 -22.68 4.12 13.82
N LEU A 172 -21.89 3.71 14.82
CA LEU A 172 -20.42 3.82 14.80
C LEU A 172 -19.81 3.09 13.61
N PHE A 173 -20.28 1.87 13.31
CA PHE A 173 -19.77 1.09 12.20
C PHE A 173 -20.13 1.69 10.84
N VAL A 174 -21.38 2.15 10.65
CA VAL A 174 -21.82 2.82 9.41
C VAL A 174 -21.09 4.15 9.21
N GLY A 175 -20.91 4.93 10.28
CA GLY A 175 -20.08 6.14 10.23
C GLY A 175 -18.65 5.84 9.79
N ALA A 176 -18.02 4.84 10.42
CA ALA A 176 -16.68 4.41 10.06
C ALA A 176 -16.55 3.97 8.59
N LEU A 177 -17.55 3.26 8.07
CA LEU A 177 -17.62 2.91 6.65
C LEU A 177 -17.66 4.18 5.78
N ILE A 178 -18.53 5.14 6.09
CA ILE A 178 -18.66 6.37 5.27
C ILE A 178 -17.36 7.20 5.31
N ALA A 179 -16.66 7.23 6.46
CA ALA A 179 -15.38 7.92 6.61
C ALA A 179 -14.28 7.31 5.72
N GLY A 180 -14.38 6.01 5.41
CA GLY A 180 -13.67 5.32 4.34
C GLY A 180 -12.21 4.95 4.62
N LYS A 181 -11.48 5.72 5.43
CA LYS A 181 -10.11 5.38 5.90
C LYS A 181 -10.15 4.94 7.35
N SER A 182 -9.41 3.89 7.71
CA SER A 182 -9.29 3.42 9.11
C SER A 182 -9.01 4.53 10.12
N THR A 183 -8.09 5.47 9.82
CA THR A 183 -7.79 6.60 10.72
C THR A 183 -8.95 7.59 10.85
N TYR A 184 -9.68 7.86 9.77
CA TYR A 184 -10.83 8.76 9.81
C TYR A 184 -12.06 8.10 10.43
N GLY A 185 -12.24 6.79 10.22
CA GLY A 185 -13.23 5.98 10.91
C GLY A 185 -12.99 5.99 12.41
N LEU A 186 -11.74 5.81 12.85
CA LEU A 186 -11.36 5.94 14.26
C LEU A 186 -11.70 7.33 14.83
N ILE A 187 -11.28 8.40 14.15
CA ILE A 187 -11.56 9.77 14.60
C ILE A 187 -13.08 10.02 14.67
N SER A 188 -13.83 9.65 13.63
CA SER A 188 -15.28 9.82 13.57
C SER A 188 -15.98 9.06 14.70
N SER A 189 -15.59 7.82 14.96
CA SER A 189 -16.18 7.02 16.03
C SER A 189 -15.90 7.60 17.41
N ILE A 190 -14.68 8.08 17.67
CA ILE A 190 -14.34 8.75 18.94
C ILE A 190 -15.16 10.03 19.13
N ILE A 191 -15.25 10.88 18.10
CA ILE A 191 -16.04 12.11 18.16
C ILE A 191 -17.52 11.81 18.41
N THR A 192 -18.07 10.76 17.80
CA THR A 192 -19.48 10.35 17.99
C THR A 192 -19.77 9.95 19.43
N VAL A 193 -18.80 9.33 20.11
CA VAL A 193 -18.96 8.85 21.49
C VAL A 193 -18.91 9.96 22.54
N LEU A 194 -18.19 11.06 22.28
CA LEU A 194 -18.01 12.14 23.27
C LEU A 194 -19.34 12.75 23.77
N PRO A 195 -20.31 13.11 22.91
CA PRO A 195 -21.62 13.60 23.37
C PRO A 195 -22.37 12.59 24.23
N ILE A 196 -22.23 11.29 23.93
CA ILE A 196 -22.91 10.21 24.67
C ILE A 196 -22.33 10.12 26.08
N ILE A 197 -21.00 10.08 26.21
CA ILE A 197 -20.32 10.11 27.51
C ILE A 197 -20.71 11.36 28.29
N GLY A 198 -20.75 12.53 27.62
CA GLY A 198 -21.13 13.79 28.23
C GLY A 198 -22.55 13.78 28.79
N TYR A 199 -23.52 13.26 28.02
CA TYR A 199 -24.91 13.11 28.46
C TYR A 199 -25.02 12.17 29.68
N TYR A 200 -24.40 10.98 29.61
CA TYR A 200 -24.43 10.04 30.74
C TYR A 200 -23.77 10.60 32.00
N SER A 201 -22.61 11.25 31.85
CA SER A 201 -21.92 11.91 32.96
C SER A 201 -22.80 12.97 33.62
N TYR A 202 -23.47 13.78 32.81
CA TYR A 202 -24.41 14.79 33.31
C TYR A 202 -25.57 14.15 34.09
N THR A 203 -26.19 13.09 33.56
CA THR A 203 -27.30 12.40 34.24
C THR A 203 -26.88 11.85 35.60
N LEU A 204 -25.75 11.13 35.67
CA LEU A 204 -25.20 10.56 36.91
C LEU A 204 -24.93 11.61 37.98
N ILE A 205 -24.30 12.73 37.59
CA ILE A 205 -24.00 13.84 38.52
C ILE A 205 -25.30 14.50 39.01
N SER A 206 -26.28 14.68 38.14
CA SER A 206 -27.54 15.35 38.49
C SER A 206 -28.41 14.55 39.46
N THR A 207 -28.35 13.21 39.42
CA THR A 207 -29.18 12.32 40.25
C THR A 207 -28.55 11.97 41.60
N ASN A 208 -27.23 11.98 41.74
CA ASN A 208 -26.51 11.46 42.91
C ASN A 208 -25.82 12.57 43.73
N TRP A 209 -26.55 13.20 44.67
CA TRP A 209 -26.04 14.29 45.51
C TRP A 209 -25.32 13.85 46.81
N GLY A 210 -25.02 12.55 46.98
CA GLY A 210 -24.31 12.02 48.14
C GLY A 210 -22.80 11.89 47.91
N THR A 211 -21.96 12.22 48.91
CA THR A 211 -20.49 12.19 48.79
C THR A 211 -19.93 10.81 48.44
N GLU A 212 -20.48 9.71 48.98
CA GLU A 212 -20.10 8.35 48.59
C GLU A 212 -20.60 7.97 47.18
N ALA A 213 -21.73 8.55 46.76
CA ALA A 213 -22.27 8.32 45.42
C ALA A 213 -21.43 9.00 44.33
N ILE A 214 -20.69 10.07 44.67
CA ILE A 214 -19.79 10.76 43.74
C ILE A 214 -18.63 9.85 43.31
N LEU A 215 -17.96 9.16 44.25
CA LEU A 215 -16.83 8.29 43.92
C LEU A 215 -17.26 7.11 43.02
N ASN A 216 -18.39 6.47 43.34
CA ASN A 216 -18.94 5.40 42.51
C ASN A 216 -19.34 5.93 41.12
N SER A 217 -19.98 7.10 41.05
CA SER A 217 -20.34 7.72 39.77
C SER A 217 -19.12 8.04 38.90
N ILE A 218 -18.02 8.51 39.51
CA ILE A 218 -16.75 8.75 38.79
C ILE A 218 -16.19 7.45 38.22
N PHE A 219 -16.18 6.38 39.02
CA PHE A 219 -15.70 5.07 38.58
C PHE A 219 -16.57 4.51 37.44
N ASP A 220 -17.89 4.63 37.53
CA ASP A 220 -18.82 4.18 36.49
C ASP A 220 -18.65 4.97 35.19
N ILE A 221 -18.49 6.31 35.27
CA ILE A 221 -18.19 7.17 34.12
C ILE A 221 -16.87 6.74 33.47
N PHE A 222 -15.85 6.46 34.27
CA PHE A 222 -14.55 6.00 33.76
C PHE A 222 -14.67 4.65 33.03
N LEU A 223 -15.31 3.66 33.65
CA LEU A 223 -15.49 2.33 33.06
C LEU A 223 -16.29 2.39 31.76
N MET A 224 -17.35 3.21 31.76
CA MET A 224 -18.16 3.50 30.59
C MET A 224 -17.30 4.14 29.48
N ALA A 225 -16.56 5.19 29.78
CA ALA A 225 -15.72 5.88 28.81
C ALA A 225 -14.71 4.93 28.15
N VAL A 226 -14.02 4.10 28.96
CA VAL A 226 -13.07 3.11 28.43
C VAL A 226 -13.76 2.14 27.48
N THR A 227 -14.90 1.58 27.88
CA THR A 227 -15.62 0.57 27.09
C THR A 227 -16.13 1.16 25.77
N TYR A 228 -16.77 2.34 25.81
CA TYR A 228 -17.25 3.01 24.61
C TYR A 228 -16.13 3.40 23.66
N ILE A 229 -15.02 3.92 24.17
CA ILE A 229 -13.86 4.27 23.34
C ILE A 229 -13.28 3.02 22.69
N THR A 230 -13.17 1.90 23.40
CA THR A 230 -12.69 0.64 22.82
C THR A 230 -13.63 0.14 21.72
N ILE A 231 -14.94 0.12 21.95
CA ILE A 231 -15.93 -0.27 20.93
C ILE A 231 -15.87 0.66 19.72
N ALA A 232 -15.78 1.97 19.95
CA ALA A 232 -15.66 2.97 18.90
C ALA A 232 -14.39 2.79 18.07
N MET A 233 -13.25 2.50 18.70
CA MET A 233 -12.00 2.20 18.00
C MET A 233 -12.12 0.93 17.15
N LEU A 234 -12.68 -0.16 17.70
CA LEU A 234 -12.88 -1.41 16.96
C LEU A 234 -13.80 -1.22 15.75
N CYS A 235 -14.93 -0.53 15.94
CA CYS A 235 -15.87 -0.22 14.86
C CYS A 235 -15.25 0.74 13.83
N GLY A 236 -14.50 1.74 14.31
CA GLY A 236 -13.79 2.73 13.51
C GLY A 236 -12.76 2.11 12.57
N ILE A 237 -11.88 1.28 13.14
CA ILE A 237 -10.83 0.58 12.41
C ILE A 237 -11.46 -0.47 11.48
N GLY A 238 -12.40 -1.27 11.97
CA GLY A 238 -13.06 -2.33 11.20
C GLY A 238 -13.83 -1.78 9.99
N GLY A 239 -14.69 -0.77 10.21
CA GLY A 239 -15.46 -0.13 9.15
C GLY A 239 -14.56 0.55 8.13
N GLY A 240 -13.57 1.33 8.57
CA GLY A 240 -12.62 1.98 7.66
C GLY A 240 -11.79 0.98 6.86
N SER A 241 -11.30 -0.10 7.48
CA SER A 241 -10.48 -1.12 6.81
C SER A 241 -11.21 -1.84 5.68
N ILE A 242 -12.52 -2.11 5.83
CA ILE A 242 -13.32 -2.77 4.78
C ILE A 242 -13.35 -1.95 3.49
N ILE A 243 -13.39 -0.62 3.61
CA ILE A 243 -13.43 0.27 2.45
C ILE A 243 -12.03 0.59 1.92
N ASP A 244 -11.02 0.64 2.78
CA ASP A 244 -9.61 0.68 2.38
C ASP A 244 -9.24 -0.48 1.44
N ARG A 245 -9.82 -1.67 1.65
CA ARG A 245 -9.61 -2.84 0.75
C ARG A 245 -10.26 -2.73 -0.62
N ARG A 246 -11.15 -1.76 -0.86
CA ARG A 246 -11.98 -1.69 -2.08
C ARG A 246 -11.71 -0.48 -2.96
N ARG A 247 -10.89 0.48 -2.52
CA ARG A 247 -10.70 1.77 -3.18
C ARG A 247 -9.24 2.15 -3.20
N LEU A 248 -8.81 2.80 -4.28
CA LEU A 248 -7.48 3.38 -4.42
C LEU A 248 -7.44 4.80 -3.88
N PHE A 249 -6.28 5.21 -3.38
CA PHE A 249 -6.06 6.61 -2.99
C PHE A 249 -6.00 7.51 -4.23
N PRO A 250 -6.56 8.72 -4.18
CA PRO A 250 -6.53 9.67 -5.29
C PRO A 250 -5.13 10.24 -5.51
N LEU A 251 -4.90 10.71 -6.74
CA LEU A 251 -3.82 11.64 -7.07
C LEU A 251 -3.90 12.85 -6.15
N VAL A 252 -2.91 12.94 -5.27
CA VAL A 252 -2.51 14.23 -4.74
C VAL A 252 -1.96 14.93 -5.97
N GLU A 253 -2.80 15.73 -6.64
CA GLU A 253 -2.31 16.72 -7.58
C GLU A 253 -1.19 17.43 -6.85
N GLU A 254 0.06 17.29 -7.33
CA GLU A 254 1.21 17.99 -6.78
C GLU A 254 0.78 19.44 -6.63
N THR A 255 0.51 19.81 -5.39
CA THR A 255 -0.19 21.06 -5.10
C THR A 255 0.89 22.13 -5.14
N GLU A 256 1.42 22.40 -6.33
CA GLU A 256 2.28 23.55 -6.63
C GLU A 256 3.44 23.74 -5.64
N GLN A 257 3.93 22.66 -4.99
CA GLN A 257 4.99 22.75 -3.99
C GLN A 257 6.38 22.95 -4.60
N LEU A 258 6.47 23.04 -5.93
CA LEU A 258 7.70 23.29 -6.69
C LEU A 258 7.71 24.63 -7.44
N ALA A 259 6.90 25.61 -7.01
CA ALA A 259 7.15 27.02 -7.37
C ALA A 259 8.10 27.74 -6.40
N VAL A 260 8.69 27.03 -5.42
CA VAL A 260 9.92 27.51 -4.77
C VAL A 260 11.09 27.00 -5.59
N ILE A 261 11.26 27.54 -6.79
CA ILE A 261 12.55 27.49 -7.47
C ILE A 261 13.50 28.26 -6.56
N PRO A 262 14.57 27.66 -6.00
CA PRO A 262 15.67 28.43 -5.44
C PRO A 262 16.43 29.12 -6.60
N SER A 263 15.78 30.05 -7.29
CA SER A 263 16.37 30.85 -8.37
C SER A 263 17.36 31.89 -7.84
N GLN A 264 17.69 31.85 -6.55
CA GLN A 264 18.68 32.73 -5.92
C GLN A 264 19.59 32.01 -4.92
N VAL A 265 19.91 30.72 -5.13
CA VAL A 265 21.22 30.25 -4.66
C VAL A 265 22.22 30.74 -5.69
N THR A 266 22.67 31.98 -5.51
CA THR A 266 23.90 32.48 -6.12
C THR A 266 25.00 31.53 -5.70
N VAL A 267 25.35 30.58 -6.56
CA VAL A 267 26.55 29.76 -6.39
C VAL A 267 27.69 30.76 -6.41
N ALA A 268 28.27 31.05 -5.24
CA ALA A 268 29.49 31.82 -5.16
C ALA A 268 30.50 31.11 -6.07
N GLN A 269 31.01 31.84 -7.07
CA GLN A 269 32.04 31.29 -7.94
C GLN A 269 33.17 30.77 -7.05
N PRO A 270 33.57 29.50 -7.17
CA PRO A 270 34.67 28.97 -6.38
C PRO A 270 35.91 29.82 -6.69
N ASP A 271 36.52 30.36 -5.63
CA ASP A 271 37.75 31.14 -5.75
C ASP A 271 38.82 30.25 -6.39
N LEU A 272 39.26 30.62 -7.60
CA LEU A 272 40.24 29.86 -8.40
C LEU A 272 41.53 29.58 -7.63
N ARG A 273 41.84 30.35 -6.59
CA ARG A 273 43.00 30.12 -5.73
C ARG A 273 42.91 28.81 -4.94
N THR A 274 41.73 28.39 -4.50
CA THR A 274 41.59 27.18 -3.67
C THR A 274 41.78 25.90 -4.49
N GLN A 275 41.43 25.91 -5.77
CA GLN A 275 41.61 24.77 -6.66
C GLN A 275 43.08 24.52 -7.03
N LEU A 276 43.88 25.59 -7.18
CA LEU A 276 45.32 25.46 -7.49
C LEU A 276 46.14 24.92 -6.31
N THR A 277 45.72 25.19 -5.07
CA THR A 277 46.43 24.67 -3.88
C THR A 277 46.16 23.18 -3.65
N GLN A 278 44.92 22.72 -3.86
CA GLN A 278 44.59 21.30 -3.69
C GLN A 278 45.21 20.41 -4.76
N GLN A 279 45.35 20.90 -5.99
CA GLN A 279 45.95 20.11 -7.06
C GLN A 279 47.47 19.91 -6.89
N GLN A 280 48.16 20.77 -6.14
CA GLN A 280 49.60 20.60 -5.86
C GLN A 280 49.89 19.60 -4.73
N GLU A 281 48.96 19.37 -3.80
CA GLU A 281 49.17 18.43 -2.69
C GLU A 281 48.91 16.97 -3.08
N THR A 282 48.08 16.71 -4.10
CA THR A 282 47.76 15.32 -4.51
C THR A 282 48.88 14.63 -5.30
N TYR A 283 49.86 15.36 -5.85
CA TYR A 283 50.96 14.76 -6.63
C TYR A 283 52.19 14.32 -5.82
N GLN A 284 52.20 14.46 -4.48
CA GLN A 284 53.40 14.14 -3.69
C GLN A 284 53.38 12.83 -2.88
N GLN A 285 52.31 12.03 -2.88
CA GLN A 285 52.32 10.76 -2.12
C GLN A 285 51.59 9.62 -2.84
N GLU A 286 52.22 9.04 -3.86
CA GLU A 286 52.01 7.65 -4.24
C GLU A 286 53.36 6.93 -4.39
N THR A 287 53.96 6.59 -3.25
CA THR A 287 54.97 5.52 -3.20
C THR A 287 54.25 4.19 -3.28
N TYR A 288 54.30 3.56 -4.46
CA TYR A 288 53.84 2.20 -4.70
C TYR A 288 54.58 1.21 -3.78
N PRO A 289 53.88 0.38 -2.98
CA PRO A 289 54.52 -0.75 -2.31
C PRO A 289 54.91 -1.80 -3.36
N GLN A 290 56.17 -2.26 -3.31
CA GLN A 290 56.61 -3.44 -4.06
C GLN A 290 55.93 -4.68 -3.46
N GLU A 291 54.96 -5.25 -4.17
CA GLU A 291 54.42 -6.56 -3.84
C GLU A 291 55.39 -7.65 -4.31
N THR A 292 55.94 -8.35 -3.33
CA THR A 292 56.72 -9.58 -3.51
C THR A 292 55.77 -10.70 -3.87
N TYR A 293 55.77 -11.14 -5.12
CA TYR A 293 55.06 -12.35 -5.55
C TYR A 293 55.74 -13.57 -4.91
N GLN A 294 55.04 -14.23 -3.98
CA GLN A 294 55.34 -15.61 -3.61
C GLN A 294 54.50 -16.53 -4.51
N GLU A 295 55.18 -17.35 -5.31
CA GLU A 295 54.56 -18.47 -6.02
C GLU A 295 54.09 -19.50 -4.98
N GLU A 296 52.78 -19.61 -4.80
CA GLU A 296 52.17 -20.69 -4.03
C GLU A 296 51.82 -21.82 -5.01
N GLU A 297 52.54 -22.94 -4.93
CA GLU A 297 52.25 -24.16 -5.71
C GLU A 297 50.89 -24.72 -5.29
N VAL A 298 49.87 -24.52 -6.11
CA VAL A 298 48.57 -25.16 -5.95
C VAL A 298 48.69 -26.63 -6.33
N GLN A 299 48.69 -27.51 -5.33
CA GLN A 299 48.50 -28.95 -5.54
C GLN A 299 47.06 -29.22 -5.97
N VAL A 300 46.89 -29.68 -7.21
CA VAL A 300 45.61 -30.15 -7.74
C VAL A 300 45.37 -31.56 -7.21
N GLU A 301 44.45 -31.69 -6.25
CA GLU A 301 43.97 -32.98 -5.77
C GLU A 301 42.79 -33.43 -6.66
N GLU A 302 43.06 -34.37 -7.58
CA GLU A 302 42.03 -35.00 -8.40
C GLU A 302 41.16 -35.93 -7.55
N GLN A 303 40.00 -35.46 -7.10
CA GLN A 303 38.96 -36.33 -6.54
C GLN A 303 38.11 -36.94 -7.67
N TYR A 304 38.40 -38.20 -8.00
CA TYR A 304 37.53 -39.07 -8.78
C TYR A 304 36.25 -39.37 -7.97
N TYR A 305 35.11 -38.84 -8.41
CA TYR A 305 33.80 -39.29 -7.94
C TYR A 305 33.35 -40.51 -8.74
N ASP A 306 33.26 -41.65 -8.04
CA ASP A 306 32.70 -42.92 -8.50
C ASP A 306 31.19 -42.79 -8.65
N SER A 307 30.73 -42.67 -9.90
CA SER A 307 29.31 -42.68 -10.26
C SER A 307 28.82 -44.11 -10.43
N SER A 308 28.54 -44.79 -9.34
CA SER A 308 27.82 -46.06 -9.37
C SER A 308 26.94 -46.22 -8.13
N SER A 309 25.66 -45.80 -8.20
CA SER A 309 24.58 -46.48 -7.48
C SER A 309 23.19 -45.84 -7.70
N ILE A 310 22.23 -46.75 -7.93
CA ILE A 310 20.79 -46.66 -7.64
C ILE A 310 19.91 -45.98 -8.69
N VAL A 311 19.51 -46.81 -9.66
CA VAL A 311 18.16 -46.77 -10.25
C VAL A 311 17.31 -47.72 -9.40
N GLU A 312 16.41 -47.18 -8.57
CA GLU A 312 15.29 -47.95 -8.01
C GLU A 312 14.01 -47.54 -8.73
N GLU A 313 13.54 -48.46 -9.56
CA GLU A 313 12.29 -48.41 -10.32
C GLU A 313 11.13 -48.74 -9.37
N LYS A 314 10.26 -47.76 -9.08
CA LYS A 314 9.04 -47.99 -8.30
C LYS A 314 7.83 -48.07 -9.24
N LYS A 315 7.44 -49.31 -9.56
CA LYS A 315 6.12 -49.69 -10.08
C LYS A 315 5.21 -49.91 -8.88
N ASP A 316 4.05 -49.24 -8.84
CA ASP A 316 2.81 -49.72 -8.20
C ASP A 316 1.65 -48.90 -8.84
N GLU A 317 0.75 -49.49 -9.62
CA GLU A 317 -0.42 -50.28 -9.21
C GLU A 317 -1.65 -49.39 -8.95
N TRP A 318 -2.50 -49.23 -9.97
CA TRP A 318 -3.90 -48.79 -9.81
C TRP A 318 -4.79 -49.64 -10.73
N ASP A 319 -5.31 -50.73 -10.17
CA ASP A 319 -6.56 -51.38 -10.56
C ASP A 319 -7.62 -50.97 -9.52
N SER A 320 -8.61 -50.16 -9.92
CA SER A 320 -10.05 -50.16 -9.54
C SER A 320 -10.75 -48.83 -9.83
#